data_AF-A0A3B5KS52-F1
#
_entry.id   AF-A0A3B5KS52-F1
#
_cell.length_a   1.000
_cell.length_b   1.000
_cell.length_c   1.000
_cell.angle_alpha   90.00
_cell.angle_beta   90.00
_cell.angle_gamma   90.00
#
_symmetry.space_group_name_H-M   'P 1'
#
loop_
_entity.id
_entity.type
_entity.pdbx_description
1 polymer ?
#
loop_
_entity_poly.entity_id
_entity_poly.type
_entity_poly.pdbx_seq_one_letter_code
_entity_poly.pdbx_strand_id
1 'polypeptide(L)'
;MPFYSYDVPHTCGPNPAVCCQFDFHRLPGGRVFCPWRIPPQPITEQNIKERALLLLDQYRQKSRLFRSSVLLVPLGDDFRFVESGEWDAQFSNYQKLFDYFDQHPELHIKARFGTLSDYFAALHRRLAEAGTTLPTLRGDFFTYADRDDHYWSGYFTSRPFYKRLDRTLESTLRATEIFYTLTLADMRRFRGDGRLVEGFPAREHYQRLTEGRRSLGLFQHHDAVTGTARDPVVIDYGTRLFHAILNLRQVLLSSAHWLILLDKSQYHEDPSKPFLQMVLIIGDCCRSLIVLNPTEQLRTSVITLVVDSPDARVVDAASGRPMAVQVSGVWAEPSKVSAELSFVAELPPLSLNVYHVIKAPAGSAPRARYVVHRHGDPPTIHSEHFQVSRLQGPEDGRVRQVQVHFLWYGTRTSGDRSGAYLFLPGEEGPQAYSSSEPPLIRVTRGPIFSDITSCFPHFTHTVRLYHLDGIRVSGQKGTSCSVSGFSQ
;
A
#
# COMPACT_ATOMS: atom_id res chain seq x y z
N MET A 1 -21.83 6.99 -12.85
CA MET A 1 -23.28 6.74 -12.97
C MET A 1 -24.02 7.86 -12.24
N PRO A 2 -25.29 8.15 -12.55
CA PRO A 2 -25.94 9.37 -12.06
C PRO A 2 -26.61 9.27 -10.69
N PHE A 3 -26.65 8.09 -10.08
CA PHE A 3 -27.45 7.82 -8.88
C PHE A 3 -26.61 7.21 -7.75
N TYR A 4 -27.23 7.06 -6.58
CA TYR A 4 -26.61 6.77 -5.29
C TYR A 4 -25.84 5.43 -5.22
N SER A 5 -26.38 4.37 -5.82
CA SER A 5 -25.79 3.02 -5.77
C SER A 5 -25.70 2.40 -7.16
N TYR A 6 -24.99 1.27 -7.26
CA TYR A 6 -24.95 0.42 -8.45
C TYR A 6 -25.98 -0.72 -8.42
N ASP A 7 -26.72 -0.86 -7.32
CA ASP A 7 -27.79 -1.84 -7.19
C ASP A 7 -28.96 -1.56 -8.15
N VAL A 8 -29.79 -2.57 -8.43
CA VAL A 8 -30.94 -2.45 -9.34
C VAL A 8 -31.88 -1.28 -8.98
N PRO A 9 -32.24 -1.05 -7.70
CA PRO A 9 -33.04 0.11 -7.30
C PRO A 9 -32.46 1.46 -7.74
N HIS A 10 -31.15 1.62 -7.80
CA HIS A 10 -30.51 2.88 -8.16
C HIS A 10 -29.91 2.90 -9.57
N THR A 11 -30.24 1.92 -10.44
CA THR A 11 -29.74 1.92 -11.83
C THR A 11 -30.80 2.02 -12.90
N CYS A 12 -32.06 1.67 -12.64
CA CYS A 12 -33.11 1.73 -13.67
C CYS A 12 -33.51 3.18 -14.01
N GLY A 13 -33.54 4.08 -13.03
CA GLY A 13 -34.02 5.45 -13.14
C GLY A 13 -34.00 6.16 -11.79
N PRO A 14 -34.55 7.38 -11.70
CA PRO A 14 -34.43 8.21 -10.49
C PRO A 14 -35.30 7.77 -9.32
N ASN A 15 -36.33 6.93 -9.52
CA ASN A 15 -37.22 6.48 -8.44
C ASN A 15 -36.90 5.05 -8.00
N PRO A 16 -36.19 4.88 -6.87
CA PRO A 16 -35.77 3.55 -6.45
C PRO A 16 -36.93 2.68 -5.95
N ALA A 17 -38.04 3.27 -5.51
CA ALA A 17 -39.26 2.53 -5.18
C ALA A 17 -39.89 1.87 -6.39
N VAL A 18 -39.74 2.46 -7.58
CA VAL A 18 -40.16 1.87 -8.86
C VAL A 18 -39.14 0.85 -9.34
N CYS A 19 -37.86 1.24 -9.40
CA CYS A 19 -36.79 0.38 -9.90
C CYS A 19 -36.63 -0.92 -9.11
N CYS A 20 -36.84 -0.88 -7.79
CA CYS A 20 -36.78 -2.08 -6.96
C CYS A 20 -37.80 -3.13 -7.38
N GLN A 21 -38.94 -2.73 -7.95
CA GLN A 21 -39.96 -3.67 -8.45
C GLN A 21 -39.56 -4.38 -9.75
N PHE A 22 -38.40 -4.03 -10.32
CA PHE A 22 -37.77 -4.69 -11.47
C PHE A 22 -36.46 -5.39 -11.09
N ASP A 23 -36.23 -5.58 -9.79
CA ASP A 23 -35.26 -6.55 -9.27
C ASP A 23 -36.00 -7.84 -8.90
N PHE A 24 -36.08 -8.77 -9.84
CA PHE A 24 -36.88 -9.99 -9.65
C PHE A 24 -36.31 -10.97 -8.62
N HIS A 25 -35.09 -10.74 -8.12
CA HIS A 25 -34.59 -11.47 -6.95
C HIS A 25 -35.31 -11.10 -5.65
N ARG A 26 -35.97 -9.93 -5.61
CA ARG A 26 -36.74 -9.44 -4.47
C ARG A 26 -38.21 -9.83 -4.53
N LEU A 27 -38.59 -10.77 -5.41
CA LEU A 27 -39.94 -11.32 -5.47
C LEU A 27 -40.38 -11.84 -4.09
N PRO A 28 -41.67 -11.72 -3.73
CA PRO A 28 -42.19 -12.19 -2.44
C PRO A 28 -41.85 -13.67 -2.15
N GLY A 29 -41.61 -14.00 -0.89
CA GLY A 29 -41.23 -15.34 -0.44
C GLY A 29 -39.71 -15.57 -0.35
N GLY A 30 -38.89 -14.64 -0.86
CA GLY A 30 -37.44 -14.64 -0.69
C GLY A 30 -36.95 -14.00 0.62
N ARG A 31 -35.63 -13.98 0.81
CA ARG A 31 -34.97 -13.34 1.96
C ARG A 31 -34.72 -11.84 1.77
N VAL A 32 -34.77 -11.36 0.54
CA VAL A 32 -34.50 -9.96 0.17
C VAL A 32 -35.81 -9.30 -0.25
N PHE A 33 -36.05 -8.07 0.22
CA PHE A 33 -37.27 -7.33 -0.07
C PHE A 33 -36.96 -5.91 -0.52
N CYS A 34 -37.97 -5.21 -1.05
CA CYS A 34 -37.88 -3.81 -1.39
C CYS A 34 -38.11 -2.92 -0.16
N PRO A 35 -37.13 -2.10 0.27
CA PRO A 35 -37.27 -1.21 1.42
C PRO A 35 -38.45 -0.23 1.32
N TRP A 36 -38.81 0.14 0.09
CA TRP A 36 -39.94 1.04 -0.20
C TRP A 36 -41.32 0.37 -0.12
N ARG A 37 -41.41 -0.86 0.40
CA ARG A 37 -42.66 -1.60 0.69
C ARG A 37 -43.54 -1.90 -0.53
N ILE A 38 -43.01 -1.79 -1.74
CA ILE A 38 -43.67 -2.23 -2.97
C ILE A 38 -42.81 -3.35 -3.58
N PRO A 39 -43.23 -4.62 -3.50
CA PRO A 39 -42.45 -5.73 -4.02
C PRO A 39 -42.53 -5.81 -5.56
N PRO A 40 -41.55 -6.46 -6.21
CA PRO A 40 -41.67 -6.91 -7.59
C PRO A 40 -42.87 -7.85 -7.76
N GLN A 41 -43.37 -7.91 -8.99
CA GLN A 41 -44.38 -8.88 -9.41
C GLN A 41 -43.87 -9.62 -10.64
N PRO A 42 -44.14 -10.92 -10.81
CA PRO A 42 -43.86 -11.62 -12.06
C PRO A 42 -44.56 -10.91 -13.22
N ILE A 43 -43.89 -10.80 -14.36
CA ILE A 43 -44.43 -10.22 -15.58
C ILE A 43 -45.34 -11.27 -16.23
N THR A 44 -46.61 -10.91 -16.37
CA THR A 44 -47.67 -11.73 -16.97
C THR A 44 -48.36 -10.93 -18.07
N GLU A 45 -49.11 -11.61 -18.93
CA GLU A 45 -49.88 -10.94 -20.00
C GLU A 45 -50.85 -9.88 -19.46
N GLN A 46 -51.36 -10.04 -18.23
CA GLN A 46 -52.30 -9.12 -17.61
C GLN A 46 -51.63 -7.81 -17.14
N ASN A 47 -50.37 -7.85 -16.71
CA ASN A 47 -49.68 -6.68 -16.16
C ASN A 47 -48.61 -6.10 -17.10
N ILE A 48 -48.17 -6.83 -18.13
CA ILE A 48 -47.01 -6.48 -18.96
C ILE A 48 -47.04 -5.05 -19.50
N LYS A 49 -48.21 -4.58 -19.96
CA LYS A 49 -48.37 -3.21 -20.47
C LYS A 49 -48.09 -2.16 -19.40
N GLU A 50 -48.70 -2.29 -18.22
CA GLU A 50 -48.50 -1.36 -17.11
C GLU A 50 -47.04 -1.39 -16.62
N ARG A 51 -46.47 -2.59 -16.45
CA ARG A 51 -45.08 -2.79 -16.02
C ARG A 51 -44.07 -2.23 -17.04
N ALA A 52 -44.29 -2.46 -18.33
CA ALA A 52 -43.42 -1.97 -19.39
C ALA A 52 -43.43 -0.45 -19.48
N LEU A 53 -44.61 0.19 -19.38
CA LEU A 53 -44.72 1.65 -19.37
C LEU A 53 -44.06 2.27 -18.13
N LEU A 54 -44.22 1.63 -16.96
CA LEU A 54 -43.59 2.08 -15.72
C LEU A 54 -42.05 2.02 -15.79
N LEU A 55 -41.50 0.93 -16.35
CA LEU A 55 -40.05 0.81 -16.54
C LEU A 55 -39.52 1.79 -17.61
N LEU A 56 -40.24 1.92 -18.72
CA LEU A 56 -39.89 2.83 -19.81
C LEU A 56 -39.86 4.28 -19.34
N ASP A 57 -40.79 4.68 -18.47
CA ASP A 57 -40.78 6.00 -17.85
C ASP A 57 -39.48 6.23 -17.08
N GLN A 58 -39.04 5.28 -16.24
CA GLN A 58 -37.76 5.38 -15.53
C GLN A 58 -36.56 5.48 -16.47
N TYR A 59 -36.53 4.68 -17.55
CA TYR A 59 -35.47 4.74 -18.57
C TYR A 59 -35.45 6.09 -19.28
N ARG A 60 -36.61 6.65 -19.64
CA ARG A 60 -36.71 7.98 -20.26
C ARG A 60 -36.31 9.10 -19.31
N GLN A 61 -36.62 8.99 -18.02
CA GLN A 61 -36.15 9.96 -17.03
C GLN A 61 -34.63 9.90 -16.88
N LYS A 62 -34.05 8.70 -16.81
CA LYS A 62 -32.58 8.50 -16.77
C LYS A 62 -31.90 9.04 -18.03
N SER A 63 -32.47 8.82 -19.22
CA SER A 63 -31.85 9.22 -20.48
C SER A 63 -31.72 10.74 -20.63
N ARG A 64 -32.58 11.53 -19.97
CA ARG A 64 -32.49 13.00 -19.92
C ARG A 64 -31.20 13.51 -19.27
N LEU A 65 -30.49 12.68 -18.50
CA LEU A 65 -29.21 13.04 -17.87
C LEU A 65 -28.02 12.87 -18.83
N PHE A 66 -28.23 12.33 -20.03
CA PHE A 66 -27.17 12.01 -20.99
C PHE A 66 -27.38 12.72 -22.32
N ARG A 67 -26.28 12.89 -23.09
CA ARG A 67 -26.27 13.57 -24.40
C ARG A 67 -26.58 12.66 -25.59
N SER A 68 -26.91 11.39 -25.34
CA SER A 68 -27.16 10.37 -26.36
C SER A 68 -28.43 9.61 -26.04
N SER A 69 -29.10 9.11 -27.08
CA SER A 69 -30.27 8.23 -26.97
C SER A 69 -29.89 6.78 -26.63
N VAL A 70 -28.61 6.47 -26.48
CA VAL A 70 -28.10 5.16 -26.05
C VAL A 70 -27.98 5.15 -24.53
N LEU A 71 -28.71 4.29 -23.84
CA LEU A 71 -28.78 4.24 -22.38
C LEU A 71 -28.16 2.95 -21.83
N LEU A 72 -27.27 3.09 -20.84
CA LEU A 72 -26.77 1.97 -20.04
C LEU A 72 -27.63 1.78 -18.79
N VAL A 73 -28.15 0.58 -18.55
CA VAL A 73 -28.88 0.21 -17.33
C VAL A 73 -28.23 -1.05 -16.74
N PRO A 74 -27.34 -0.91 -15.75
CA PRO A 74 -26.79 -2.07 -15.05
C PRO A 74 -27.88 -2.83 -14.30
N LEU A 75 -27.83 -4.16 -14.35
CA LEU A 75 -28.74 -5.05 -13.66
C LEU A 75 -27.90 -6.01 -12.81
N GLY A 76 -27.75 -5.69 -11.53
CA GLY A 76 -26.89 -6.42 -10.61
C GLY A 76 -26.81 -5.73 -9.25
N ASP A 77 -26.01 -6.32 -8.37
CA ASP A 77 -25.75 -5.90 -6.98
C ASP A 77 -24.62 -6.81 -6.44
N ASP A 78 -24.29 -6.72 -5.16
CA ASP A 78 -23.31 -7.58 -4.48
C ASP A 78 -23.65 -9.07 -4.59
N PHE A 79 -22.70 -9.86 -5.11
CA PHE A 79 -22.78 -11.32 -5.21
C PHE A 79 -24.11 -11.84 -5.81
N ARG A 80 -24.67 -11.13 -6.80
CA ARG A 80 -25.87 -11.56 -7.53
C ARG A 80 -25.53 -12.61 -8.60
N PHE A 81 -26.57 -13.23 -9.14
CA PHE A 81 -26.53 -14.24 -10.19
C PHE A 81 -25.84 -15.55 -9.75
N VAL A 82 -26.15 -15.98 -8.52
CA VAL A 82 -25.56 -17.20 -7.91
C VAL A 82 -26.45 -18.42 -8.09
N GLU A 83 -27.78 -18.25 -7.97
CA GLU A 83 -28.75 -19.35 -8.02
C GLU A 83 -29.45 -19.40 -9.39
N SER A 84 -29.69 -20.61 -9.93
CA SER A 84 -30.37 -20.76 -11.23
C SER A 84 -31.76 -20.12 -11.25
N GLY A 85 -32.53 -20.28 -10.17
CA GLY A 85 -33.85 -19.66 -10.05
C GLY A 85 -33.82 -18.12 -10.10
N GLU A 86 -32.73 -17.51 -9.65
CA GLU A 86 -32.51 -16.08 -9.79
C GLU A 86 -32.24 -15.70 -11.25
N TRP A 87 -31.37 -16.43 -11.93
CA TRP A 87 -31.11 -16.23 -13.36
C TRP A 87 -32.41 -16.32 -14.16
N ASP A 88 -33.21 -17.35 -13.92
CA ASP A 88 -34.48 -17.58 -14.61
C ASP A 88 -35.48 -16.46 -14.32
N ALA A 89 -35.61 -16.05 -13.05
CA ALA A 89 -36.51 -14.97 -12.66
C ALA A 89 -36.12 -13.63 -13.29
N GLN A 90 -34.83 -13.26 -13.28
CA GLN A 90 -34.37 -12.02 -13.90
C GLN A 90 -34.53 -12.09 -15.42
N PHE A 91 -34.00 -13.13 -16.07
CA PHE A 91 -34.01 -13.25 -17.52
C PHE A 91 -35.42 -13.31 -18.09
N SER A 92 -36.27 -14.22 -17.61
CA SER A 92 -37.60 -14.45 -18.18
C SER A 92 -38.53 -13.24 -18.05
N ASN A 93 -38.46 -12.50 -16.95
CA ASN A 93 -39.29 -11.32 -16.74
C ASN A 93 -38.82 -10.14 -17.60
N TYR A 94 -37.50 -9.89 -17.70
CA TYR A 94 -36.97 -8.86 -18.59
C TYR A 94 -37.19 -9.20 -20.07
N GLN A 95 -37.05 -10.48 -20.46
CA GLN A 95 -37.30 -10.89 -21.83
C GLN A 95 -38.74 -10.59 -22.27
N LYS A 96 -39.74 -10.87 -21.41
CA LYS A 96 -41.13 -10.47 -21.68
C LYS A 96 -41.27 -8.96 -21.90
N LEU A 97 -40.64 -8.15 -21.05
CA LEU A 97 -40.68 -6.68 -21.20
C LEU A 97 -40.02 -6.22 -22.51
N PHE A 98 -38.90 -6.84 -22.91
CA PHE A 98 -38.23 -6.53 -24.18
C PHE A 98 -39.07 -6.95 -25.38
N ASP A 99 -39.67 -8.15 -25.35
CA ASP A 99 -40.59 -8.63 -26.39
C ASP A 99 -41.79 -7.68 -26.53
N TYR A 100 -42.33 -7.19 -25.41
CA TYR A 100 -43.40 -6.19 -25.41
C TYR A 100 -42.96 -4.90 -26.10
N PHE A 101 -41.76 -4.39 -25.80
CA PHE A 101 -41.24 -3.19 -26.46
C PHE A 101 -41.04 -3.38 -27.97
N ASP A 102 -40.53 -4.53 -28.41
CA ASP A 102 -40.34 -4.83 -29.84
C ASP A 102 -41.69 -4.93 -30.59
N GLN A 103 -42.75 -5.37 -29.91
CA GLN A 103 -44.11 -5.43 -30.45
C GLN A 103 -44.84 -4.07 -30.48
N HIS A 104 -44.36 -3.06 -29.77
CA HIS A 104 -45.00 -1.75 -29.61
C HIS A 104 -44.07 -0.62 -30.10
N PRO A 105 -43.85 -0.50 -31.42
CA PRO A 105 -42.90 0.46 -32.01
C PRO A 105 -43.25 1.93 -31.73
N GLU A 106 -44.50 2.23 -31.39
CA GLU A 106 -44.96 3.56 -30.95
C GLU A 106 -44.32 4.02 -29.63
N LEU A 107 -43.74 3.09 -28.86
CA LEU A 107 -43.00 3.41 -27.64
C LEU A 107 -41.58 3.93 -27.92
N HIS A 108 -41.11 3.87 -29.16
CA HIS A 108 -39.81 4.40 -29.60
C HIS A 108 -38.63 3.96 -28.72
N ILE A 109 -38.63 2.71 -28.31
CA ILE A 109 -37.56 2.09 -27.52
C ILE A 109 -37.10 0.79 -28.20
N LYS A 110 -35.80 0.52 -28.09
CA LYS A 110 -35.23 -0.81 -28.33
C LYS A 110 -34.41 -1.18 -27.11
N ALA A 111 -34.84 -2.19 -26.37
CA ALA A 111 -34.18 -2.69 -25.18
C ALA A 111 -33.70 -4.11 -25.40
N ARG A 112 -32.51 -4.43 -24.88
CA ARG A 112 -31.93 -5.78 -24.94
C ARG A 112 -30.90 -5.93 -23.83
N PHE A 113 -30.60 -7.18 -23.47
CA PHE A 113 -29.37 -7.47 -22.74
C PHE A 113 -28.15 -7.10 -23.59
N GLY A 114 -27.10 -6.60 -22.94
CA GLY A 114 -25.88 -6.18 -23.62
C GLY A 114 -24.73 -6.05 -22.63
N THR A 115 -23.53 -5.97 -23.19
CA THR A 115 -22.29 -5.77 -22.44
C THR A 115 -21.93 -4.28 -22.35
N LEU A 116 -20.95 -3.93 -21.50
CA LEU A 116 -20.38 -2.58 -21.50
C LEU A 116 -19.78 -2.22 -22.86
N SER A 117 -19.18 -3.19 -23.56
CA SER A 117 -18.65 -3.00 -24.92
C SER A 117 -19.75 -2.67 -25.92
N ASP A 118 -20.91 -3.34 -25.86
CA ASP A 118 -22.07 -3.03 -26.71
C ASP A 118 -22.57 -1.59 -26.49
N TYR A 119 -22.64 -1.17 -25.23
CA TYR A 119 -23.06 0.19 -24.87
C TYR A 119 -22.10 1.24 -25.45
N PHE A 120 -20.79 1.10 -25.21
CA PHE A 120 -19.82 2.09 -25.70
C PHE A 120 -19.73 2.08 -27.23
N ALA A 121 -19.82 0.92 -27.89
CA ALA A 121 -19.87 0.83 -29.35
C ALA A 121 -21.10 1.55 -29.93
N ALA A 122 -22.28 1.35 -29.36
CA ALA A 122 -23.51 2.04 -29.77
C ALA A 122 -23.43 3.55 -29.48
N LEU A 123 -22.91 3.95 -28.32
CA LEU A 123 -22.73 5.35 -27.94
C LEU A 123 -21.82 6.08 -28.92
N HIS A 124 -20.63 5.52 -29.21
CA HIS A 124 -19.68 6.13 -30.14
C HIS A 124 -20.26 6.29 -31.54
N ARG A 125 -20.96 5.27 -32.04
CA ARG A 125 -21.67 5.35 -33.33
C ARG A 125 -22.69 6.47 -33.33
N ARG A 126 -23.53 6.53 -32.29
CA ARG A 126 -24.60 7.54 -32.19
C ARG A 126 -24.07 8.97 -32.07
N LEU A 127 -22.98 9.17 -31.32
CA LEU A 127 -22.32 10.47 -31.20
C LEU A 127 -21.72 10.92 -32.54
N ALA A 128 -21.10 10.01 -33.29
CA ALA A 128 -20.54 10.29 -34.61
C ALA A 128 -21.62 10.67 -35.64
N GLU A 129 -22.72 9.89 -35.71
CA GLU A 129 -23.87 10.18 -36.58
C GLU A 129 -24.51 11.54 -36.27
N ALA A 130 -24.58 11.91 -34.99
CA ALA A 130 -25.18 13.16 -34.55
C ALA A 130 -24.23 14.38 -34.62
N GLY A 131 -22.94 14.17 -34.90
CA GLY A 131 -21.93 15.23 -34.80
C GLY A 131 -21.77 15.80 -33.39
N THR A 132 -22.15 15.04 -32.35
CA THR A 132 -22.17 15.51 -30.96
C THR A 132 -20.82 15.31 -30.28
N THR A 133 -20.25 16.39 -29.75
CA THR A 133 -19.02 16.34 -28.93
C THR A 133 -19.35 16.27 -27.43
N LEU A 134 -18.58 15.47 -26.69
CA LEU A 134 -18.65 15.40 -25.23
C LEU A 134 -17.76 16.46 -24.57
N PRO A 135 -18.10 16.96 -23.37
CA PRO A 135 -17.27 17.92 -22.64
C PRO A 135 -15.95 17.28 -22.20
N THR A 136 -14.90 18.09 -22.12
CA THR A 136 -13.63 17.68 -21.49
C THR A 136 -13.66 18.05 -20.01
N LEU A 137 -13.21 17.13 -19.16
CA LEU A 137 -13.08 17.32 -17.71
C LEU A 137 -11.64 17.01 -17.28
N ARG A 138 -11.11 17.75 -16.29
CA ARG A 138 -9.81 17.51 -15.67
C ARG A 138 -9.93 17.65 -14.15
N GLY A 139 -9.28 16.77 -13.40
CA GLY A 139 -9.35 16.70 -11.94
C GLY A 139 -9.45 15.26 -11.44
N ASP A 140 -9.82 15.08 -10.19
CA ASP A 140 -10.17 13.81 -9.58
C ASP A 140 -11.61 13.83 -9.02
N PHE A 141 -11.98 12.77 -8.30
CA PHE A 141 -13.29 12.64 -7.65
C PHE A 141 -13.12 12.38 -6.14
N PHE A 142 -12.13 13.00 -5.52
CA PHE A 142 -11.93 12.96 -4.07
C PHE A 142 -12.29 14.30 -3.42
N THR A 143 -12.81 14.31 -2.19
CA THR A 143 -13.19 13.15 -1.36
C THR A 143 -14.65 12.77 -1.61
N TYR A 144 -14.92 11.48 -1.83
CA TYR A 144 -16.28 10.97 -2.02
C TYR A 144 -17.14 11.14 -0.77
N ALA A 145 -18.39 11.55 -0.96
CA ALA A 145 -19.46 11.50 0.03
C ALA A 145 -20.71 10.91 -0.63
N ASP A 146 -21.28 9.87 -0.03
CA ASP A 146 -22.50 9.22 -0.50
C ASP A 146 -23.76 10.00 -0.11
N ARG A 147 -23.75 10.61 1.08
CA ARG A 147 -24.80 11.50 1.57
C ARG A 147 -24.26 12.58 2.50
N ASP A 148 -25.01 13.66 2.62
CA ASP A 148 -24.82 14.69 3.66
C ASP A 148 -23.35 15.12 3.83
N ASP A 149 -22.80 14.98 5.03
CA ASP A 149 -21.41 15.25 5.39
C ASP A 149 -20.57 13.97 5.56
N HIS A 150 -21.03 12.85 5.01
CA HIS A 150 -20.37 11.55 5.13
C HIS A 150 -19.20 11.43 4.17
N TYR A 151 -18.11 12.15 4.43
CA TYR A 151 -16.90 12.03 3.62
C TYR A 151 -16.12 10.75 3.94
N TRP A 152 -15.86 9.96 2.91
CA TRP A 152 -15.12 8.70 2.98
C TRP A 152 -13.61 8.96 2.97
N SER A 153 -13.13 9.73 3.95
CA SER A 153 -11.69 10.00 4.13
C SER A 153 -11.06 9.18 5.27
N GLY A 154 -11.86 8.47 6.06
CA GLY A 154 -11.35 7.60 7.14
C GLY A 154 -10.46 6.47 6.60
N TYR A 155 -10.87 5.86 5.47
CA TYR A 155 -10.13 4.75 4.88
C TYR A 155 -8.77 5.15 4.30
N PHE A 156 -8.49 6.46 4.14
CA PHE A 156 -7.15 6.94 3.79
C PHE A 156 -6.11 6.52 4.84
N THR A 157 -6.52 6.36 6.11
CA THR A 157 -5.64 6.02 7.23
C THR A 157 -5.95 4.66 7.86
N SER A 158 -7.20 4.16 7.77
CA SER A 158 -7.62 2.90 8.39
C SER A 158 -6.64 1.74 8.16
N ARG A 159 -6.27 1.04 9.25
CA ARG A 159 -5.32 -0.08 9.25
C ARG A 159 -3.96 0.25 8.59
N PRO A 160 -3.23 1.27 9.10
CA PRO A 160 -2.03 1.80 8.45
C PRO A 160 -0.86 0.81 8.40
N PHE A 161 -0.83 -0.17 9.31
CA PHE A 161 0.16 -1.27 9.28
C PHE A 161 0.16 -2.00 7.93
N TYR A 162 -1.02 -2.37 7.43
CA TYR A 162 -1.13 -3.12 6.17
C TYR A 162 -0.90 -2.23 4.94
N LYS A 163 -1.25 -0.93 5.01
CA LYS A 163 -0.86 0.06 3.99
C LYS A 163 0.67 0.18 3.86
N ARG A 164 1.40 0.10 4.99
CA ARG A 164 2.87 0.06 4.97
C ARG A 164 3.41 -1.27 4.44
N LEU A 165 2.76 -2.38 4.80
CA LEU A 165 3.14 -3.71 4.34
C LEU A 165 2.98 -3.85 2.83
N ASP A 166 1.92 -3.27 2.26
CA ASP A 166 1.70 -3.15 0.82
C ASP A 166 2.88 -2.50 0.09
N ARG A 167 3.30 -1.29 0.50
CA ARG A 167 4.47 -0.61 -0.08
C ARG A 167 5.77 -1.41 0.08
N THR A 168 5.88 -2.17 1.17
CA THR A 168 7.02 -3.07 1.40
C THR A 168 7.01 -4.23 0.40
N LEU A 169 5.85 -4.87 0.19
CA LEU A 169 5.70 -5.92 -0.81
C LEU A 169 5.94 -5.37 -2.22
N GLU A 170 5.34 -4.24 -2.58
CA GLU A 170 5.50 -3.58 -3.88
C GLU A 170 7.00 -3.35 -4.20
N SER A 171 7.73 -2.70 -3.28
CA SER A 171 9.15 -2.45 -3.47
C SER A 171 9.98 -3.74 -3.53
N THR A 172 9.63 -4.75 -2.72
CA THR A 172 10.34 -6.04 -2.71
C THR A 172 10.10 -6.79 -4.02
N LEU A 173 8.86 -6.81 -4.50
CA LEU A 173 8.46 -7.48 -5.74
C LEU A 173 9.18 -6.86 -6.94
N ARG A 174 9.13 -5.53 -7.08
CA ARG A 174 9.84 -4.82 -8.17
C ARG A 174 11.33 -5.17 -8.20
N ALA A 175 12.00 -5.06 -7.04
CA ALA A 175 13.42 -5.37 -6.94
C ALA A 175 13.69 -6.83 -7.33
N THR A 176 12.90 -7.75 -6.80
CA THR A 176 13.06 -9.19 -7.04
C THR A 176 12.86 -9.55 -8.51
N GLU A 177 11.86 -8.98 -9.19
CA GLU A 177 11.63 -9.22 -10.62
C GLU A 177 12.78 -8.74 -11.50
N ILE A 178 13.32 -7.55 -11.20
CA ILE A 178 14.48 -7.00 -11.90
C ILE A 178 15.69 -7.93 -11.74
N PHE A 179 16.06 -8.26 -10.50
CA PHE A 179 17.26 -9.06 -10.26
C PHE A 179 17.10 -10.52 -10.70
N TYR A 180 15.91 -11.08 -10.61
CA TYR A 180 15.61 -12.40 -11.18
C TYR A 180 15.79 -12.39 -12.70
N THR A 181 15.28 -11.35 -13.39
CA THR A 181 15.42 -11.22 -14.85
C THR A 181 16.88 -11.06 -15.26
N LEU A 182 17.63 -10.21 -14.55
CA LEU A 182 19.08 -10.04 -14.78
C LEU A 182 19.85 -11.35 -14.55
N THR A 183 19.50 -12.09 -13.51
CA THR A 183 20.07 -13.41 -13.21
C THR A 183 19.85 -14.39 -14.36
N LEU A 184 18.61 -14.51 -14.86
CA LEU A 184 18.33 -15.41 -15.98
C LEU A 184 19.09 -15.01 -17.25
N ALA A 185 19.22 -13.71 -17.51
CA ALA A 185 19.97 -13.21 -18.66
C ALA A 185 21.47 -13.52 -18.54
N ASP A 186 22.05 -13.30 -17.35
CA ASP A 186 23.45 -13.59 -17.06
C ASP A 186 23.76 -15.09 -17.17
N MET A 187 22.88 -15.96 -16.65
CA MET A 187 23.01 -17.42 -16.79
C MET A 187 23.04 -17.88 -18.25
N ARG A 188 22.12 -17.37 -19.07
CA ARG A 188 22.06 -17.71 -20.50
C ARG A 188 23.32 -17.24 -21.23
N ARG A 189 23.81 -16.05 -20.88
CA ARG A 189 25.06 -15.50 -21.42
C ARG A 189 26.26 -16.36 -21.03
N PHE A 190 26.35 -16.75 -19.75
CA PHE A 190 27.43 -17.60 -19.23
C PHE A 190 27.47 -18.96 -19.92
N ARG A 191 26.31 -19.59 -20.12
CA ARG A 191 26.20 -20.88 -20.80
C ARG A 191 26.45 -20.80 -22.31
N GLY A 192 26.08 -19.69 -22.96
CA GLY A 192 26.22 -19.49 -24.42
C GLY A 192 25.23 -20.28 -25.30
N ASP A 193 24.56 -21.30 -24.76
CA ASP A 193 23.58 -22.15 -25.45
C ASP A 193 22.11 -21.70 -25.23
N GLY A 194 21.90 -20.56 -24.55
CA GLY A 194 20.57 -20.03 -24.23
C GLY A 194 19.81 -20.77 -23.12
N ARG A 195 20.40 -21.81 -22.51
CA ARG A 195 19.82 -22.54 -21.39
C ARG A 195 20.20 -21.90 -20.05
N LEU A 196 19.46 -22.26 -19.00
CA LEU A 196 19.79 -21.88 -17.64
C LEU A 196 20.81 -22.87 -17.05
N VAL A 197 21.50 -22.44 -16.00
CA VAL A 197 22.44 -23.31 -15.27
C VAL A 197 21.67 -24.39 -14.52
N GLU A 198 22.20 -25.61 -14.55
CA GLU A 198 21.63 -26.74 -13.83
C GLU A 198 21.58 -26.47 -12.33
N GLY A 199 20.50 -26.89 -11.68
CA GLY A 199 20.30 -26.66 -10.24
C GLY A 199 19.83 -25.26 -9.85
N PHE A 200 19.62 -24.31 -10.77
CA PHE A 200 18.90 -23.08 -10.43
C PHE A 200 17.38 -23.32 -10.49
N PRO A 201 16.60 -23.05 -9.42
CA PRO A 201 15.20 -23.45 -9.33
C PRO A 201 14.29 -22.41 -9.99
N ALA A 202 14.57 -22.10 -11.26
CA ALA A 202 13.92 -21.01 -12.00
C ALA A 202 12.39 -21.13 -11.99
N ARG A 203 11.86 -22.34 -12.15
CA ARG A 203 10.42 -22.61 -12.17
C ARG A 203 9.76 -22.29 -10.83
N GLU A 204 10.38 -22.72 -9.73
CA GLU A 204 9.88 -22.46 -8.39
C GLU A 204 9.94 -20.96 -8.06
N HIS A 205 11.06 -20.31 -8.41
CA HIS A 205 11.20 -18.86 -8.24
C HIS A 205 10.17 -18.07 -9.05
N TYR A 206 9.86 -18.49 -10.27
CA TYR A 206 8.80 -17.86 -11.07
C TYR A 206 7.40 -18.05 -10.44
N GLN A 207 7.15 -19.20 -9.79
CA GLN A 207 5.92 -19.42 -9.03
C GLN A 207 5.84 -18.49 -7.82
N ARG A 208 6.94 -18.32 -7.06
CA ARG A 208 7.04 -17.37 -5.94
C ARG A 208 6.82 -15.91 -6.38
N LEU A 209 7.39 -15.51 -7.53
CA LEU A 209 7.12 -14.21 -8.14
C LEU A 209 5.63 -14.05 -8.50
N THR A 210 5.03 -15.09 -9.09
CA THR A 210 3.61 -15.09 -9.47
C THR A 210 2.70 -14.98 -8.26
N GLU A 211 3.02 -15.67 -7.16
CA GLU A 211 2.33 -15.51 -5.88
C GLU A 211 2.46 -14.08 -5.36
N GLY A 212 3.67 -13.50 -5.37
CA GLY A 212 3.89 -12.10 -5.00
C GLY A 212 3.03 -11.12 -5.78
N ARG A 213 2.96 -11.26 -7.12
CA ARG A 213 2.08 -10.44 -7.99
C ARG A 213 0.61 -10.62 -7.63
N ARG A 214 0.15 -11.86 -7.42
CA ARG A 214 -1.26 -12.16 -7.09
C ARG A 214 -1.65 -11.63 -5.72
N SER A 215 -0.80 -11.79 -4.71
CA SER A 215 -1.05 -11.27 -3.36
C SER A 215 -1.09 -9.74 -3.35
N LEU A 216 -0.16 -9.08 -4.03
CA LEU A 216 -0.19 -7.62 -4.17
C LEU A 216 -1.45 -7.16 -4.92
N GLY A 217 -1.77 -7.82 -6.05
CA GLY A 217 -2.96 -7.50 -6.85
C GLY A 217 -4.27 -7.70 -6.11
N LEU A 218 -4.41 -8.80 -5.35
CA LEU A 218 -5.56 -9.03 -4.48
C LEU A 218 -5.66 -7.96 -3.39
N PHE A 219 -4.54 -7.53 -2.82
CA PHE A 219 -4.54 -6.49 -1.79
C PHE A 219 -4.90 -5.10 -2.35
N GLN A 220 -4.82 -4.87 -3.66
CA GLN A 220 -5.36 -3.65 -4.28
C GLN A 220 -6.88 -3.63 -4.33
N HIS A 221 -7.56 -4.72 -3.93
CA HIS A 221 -9.01 -4.72 -3.74
C HIS A 221 -9.45 -3.56 -2.84
N HIS A 222 -10.59 -2.96 -3.16
CA HIS A 222 -11.08 -1.73 -2.52
C HIS A 222 -11.58 -1.94 -1.08
N ASP A 223 -11.60 -3.17 -0.56
CA ASP A 223 -11.77 -3.45 0.88
C ASP A 223 -10.49 -3.91 1.59
N ALA A 224 -9.41 -4.11 0.83
CA ALA A 224 -8.14 -4.61 1.31
C ALA A 224 -7.21 -3.46 1.69
N VAL A 225 -6.57 -2.80 0.70
CA VAL A 225 -5.66 -1.67 0.94
C VAL A 225 -6.33 -0.50 1.66
N THR A 226 -7.63 -0.33 1.48
CA THR A 226 -8.45 0.69 2.17
C THR A 226 -8.61 0.39 3.66
N GLY A 227 -8.46 -0.86 4.08
CA GLY A 227 -8.57 -1.28 5.48
C GLY A 227 -10.02 -1.41 5.97
N THR A 228 -10.97 -1.64 5.07
CA THR A 228 -12.41 -1.63 5.37
C THR A 228 -13.04 -3.02 5.46
N ALA A 229 -12.26 -4.08 5.21
CA ALA A 229 -12.67 -5.45 5.49
C ALA A 229 -12.73 -5.77 7.00
N ARG A 230 -13.43 -6.86 7.33
CA ARG A 230 -13.52 -7.41 8.69
C ARG A 230 -12.17 -7.98 9.15
N ASP A 231 -11.96 -8.05 10.46
CA ASP A 231 -10.68 -8.46 11.04
C ASP A 231 -10.13 -9.81 10.52
N PRO A 232 -10.91 -10.90 10.40
CA PRO A 232 -10.38 -12.16 9.89
C PRO A 232 -9.89 -12.06 8.45
N VAL A 233 -10.55 -11.25 7.61
CA VAL A 233 -10.17 -11.04 6.20
C VAL A 233 -8.89 -10.21 6.13
N VAL A 234 -8.74 -9.23 7.01
CA VAL A 234 -7.52 -8.43 7.12
C VAL A 234 -6.32 -9.27 7.57
N ILE A 235 -6.54 -10.21 8.50
CA ILE A 235 -5.50 -11.17 8.91
C ILE A 235 -5.10 -12.09 7.74
N ASP A 236 -6.06 -12.55 6.94
CA ASP A 236 -5.77 -13.32 5.72
C ASP A 236 -4.93 -12.50 4.72
N TYR A 237 -5.31 -11.25 4.45
CA TYR A 237 -4.49 -10.35 3.64
C TYR A 237 -3.08 -10.16 4.21
N GLY A 238 -2.97 -9.90 5.51
CA GLY A 238 -1.69 -9.76 6.21
C GLY A 238 -0.78 -10.98 6.04
N THR A 239 -1.36 -12.17 6.21
CA THR A 239 -0.66 -13.45 6.08
C THR A 239 -0.14 -13.64 4.66
N ARG A 240 -0.98 -13.38 3.64
CA ARG A 240 -0.59 -13.45 2.22
C ARG A 240 0.52 -12.46 1.87
N LEU A 241 0.41 -11.21 2.31
CA LEU A 241 1.43 -10.19 2.08
C LEU A 241 2.77 -10.59 2.72
N PHE A 242 2.73 -11.06 3.96
CA PHE A 242 3.93 -11.49 4.69
C PHE A 242 4.60 -12.69 4.01
N HIS A 243 3.84 -13.73 3.66
CA HIS A 243 4.36 -14.91 2.96
C HIS A 243 4.94 -14.54 1.60
N ALA A 244 4.27 -13.67 0.85
CA ALA A 244 4.78 -13.14 -0.42
C ALA A 244 6.13 -12.44 -0.25
N ILE A 245 6.28 -11.57 0.76
CA ILE A 245 7.57 -10.90 1.04
C ILE A 245 8.68 -11.92 1.33
N LEU A 246 8.41 -12.94 2.14
CA LEU A 246 9.39 -14.00 2.44
C LEU A 246 9.77 -14.80 1.18
N ASN A 247 8.79 -15.16 0.37
CA ASN A 247 9.01 -15.89 -0.88
C ASN A 247 9.83 -15.08 -1.88
N LEU A 248 9.54 -13.79 -2.02
CA LEU A 248 10.31 -12.89 -2.88
C LEU A 248 11.73 -12.67 -2.38
N ARG A 249 11.92 -12.56 -1.05
CA ARG A 249 13.26 -12.50 -0.45
C ARG A 249 14.06 -13.74 -0.83
N GLN A 250 13.48 -14.95 -0.77
CA GLN A 250 14.19 -16.16 -1.19
C GLN A 250 14.66 -16.08 -2.66
N VAL A 251 13.77 -15.64 -3.57
CA VAL A 251 14.13 -15.45 -4.99
C VAL A 251 15.25 -14.44 -5.15
N LEU A 252 15.19 -13.33 -4.41
CA LEU A 252 16.21 -12.29 -4.43
C LEU A 252 17.55 -12.79 -3.89
N LEU A 253 17.55 -13.60 -2.84
CA LEU A 253 18.75 -14.21 -2.27
C LEU A 253 19.41 -15.19 -3.25
N SER A 254 18.63 -16.08 -3.88
CA SER A 254 19.16 -17.00 -4.90
C SER A 254 19.69 -16.25 -6.13
N SER A 255 19.01 -15.16 -6.53
CA SER A 255 19.45 -14.28 -7.62
C SER A 255 20.77 -13.57 -7.26
N ALA A 256 20.85 -13.02 -6.05
CA ALA A 256 22.06 -12.36 -5.55
C ALA A 256 23.22 -13.36 -5.47
N HIS A 257 23.01 -14.57 -4.96
CA HIS A 257 24.03 -15.63 -4.89
C HIS A 257 24.65 -15.87 -6.27
N TRP A 258 23.84 -16.10 -7.30
CA TRP A 258 24.35 -16.24 -8.67
C TRP A 258 25.14 -15.00 -9.11
N LEU A 259 24.56 -13.81 -8.97
CA LEU A 259 25.13 -12.58 -9.53
C LEU A 259 26.46 -12.18 -8.88
N ILE A 260 26.66 -12.43 -7.58
CA ILE A 260 27.90 -12.04 -6.89
C ILE A 260 29.06 -13.04 -7.04
N LEU A 261 28.78 -14.28 -7.45
CA LEU A 261 29.84 -15.27 -7.65
C LEU A 261 30.81 -14.80 -8.75
N LEU A 262 32.09 -14.69 -8.41
CA LEU A 262 33.15 -14.36 -9.37
C LEU A 262 33.39 -15.53 -10.33
N ASP A 263 33.47 -16.74 -9.77
CA ASP A 263 33.53 -17.98 -10.53
C ASP A 263 32.16 -18.65 -10.53
N LYS A 264 31.46 -18.50 -11.66
CA LYS A 264 30.12 -19.07 -11.86
C LYS A 264 30.12 -20.61 -11.86
N SER A 265 31.26 -21.26 -12.09
CA SER A 265 31.36 -22.72 -12.08
C SER A 265 31.21 -23.31 -10.67
N GLN A 266 31.42 -22.50 -9.64
CA GLN A 266 31.25 -22.89 -8.23
C GLN A 266 29.82 -22.74 -7.73
N TYR A 267 28.88 -22.33 -8.59
CA TYR A 267 27.48 -22.23 -8.20
C TYR A 267 26.95 -23.62 -7.81
N HIS A 268 26.46 -23.70 -6.57
CA HIS A 268 25.75 -24.86 -6.06
C HIS A 268 24.62 -24.38 -5.15
N GLU A 269 23.39 -24.80 -5.43
CA GLU A 269 22.27 -24.55 -4.53
C GLU A 269 22.23 -25.61 -3.43
N ASP A 270 22.35 -25.19 -2.17
CA ASP A 270 22.14 -26.05 -1.01
C ASP A 270 20.96 -25.51 -0.18
N PRO A 271 19.75 -26.08 -0.30
CA PRO A 271 18.58 -25.68 0.47
C PRO A 271 18.76 -25.84 1.98
N SER A 272 19.68 -26.71 2.42
CA SER A 272 19.97 -26.95 3.84
C SER A 272 20.90 -25.90 4.45
N LYS A 273 21.60 -25.11 3.61
CA LYS A 273 22.51 -24.05 4.01
C LYS A 273 22.14 -22.76 3.28
N PRO A 274 21.17 -21.99 3.81
CA PRO A 274 20.77 -20.75 3.17
C PRO A 274 21.97 -19.80 3.06
N PHE A 275 22.24 -19.35 1.83
CA PHE A 275 23.37 -18.51 1.48
C PHE A 275 23.45 -17.21 2.30
N LEU A 276 22.30 -16.68 2.75
CA LEU A 276 22.18 -15.47 3.56
C LEU A 276 21.11 -15.63 4.64
N GLN A 277 21.42 -15.15 5.85
CA GLN A 277 20.45 -14.96 6.94
C GLN A 277 20.13 -13.48 7.11
N MET A 278 18.87 -13.16 7.45
CA MET A 278 18.43 -11.76 7.67
C MET A 278 18.93 -11.15 8.98
N VAL A 279 19.48 -11.95 9.90
CA VAL A 279 20.01 -11.48 11.19
C VAL A 279 21.52 -11.65 11.18
N LEU A 280 22.24 -10.56 11.41
CA LEU A 280 23.69 -10.50 11.34
C LEU A 280 24.25 -10.63 12.76
N ILE A 281 24.64 -11.85 13.14
CA ILE A 281 25.37 -12.12 14.39
C ILE A 281 26.88 -12.07 14.03
N ILE A 282 27.61 -11.10 14.59
CA ILE A 282 29.06 -10.96 14.36
C ILE A 282 29.76 -11.94 15.29
N GLY A 283 29.98 -13.16 14.77
CA GLY A 283 30.88 -14.12 15.41
C GLY A 283 32.35 -13.74 15.21
N ASP A 284 33.25 -14.69 15.46
CA ASP A 284 34.71 -14.49 15.34
C ASP A 284 35.22 -14.27 13.90
N CYS A 285 34.35 -14.41 12.89
CA CYS A 285 34.71 -14.29 11.48
C CYS A 285 34.06 -13.08 10.77
N CYS A 286 34.69 -12.65 9.68
CA CYS A 286 34.19 -11.62 8.77
C CYS A 286 32.81 -11.98 8.19
N ARG A 287 31.87 -11.04 8.20
CA ARG A 287 30.51 -11.22 7.65
C ARG A 287 30.33 -10.39 6.39
N SER A 288 29.86 -11.02 5.31
CA SER A 288 29.53 -10.33 4.07
C SER A 288 28.11 -9.75 4.12
N LEU A 289 27.99 -8.46 3.83
CA LEU A 289 26.76 -7.74 3.65
C LEU A 289 26.58 -7.43 2.17
N ILE A 290 25.43 -7.79 1.61
CA ILE A 290 25.07 -7.43 0.24
C ILE A 290 24.03 -6.32 0.26
N VAL A 291 24.35 -5.20 -0.38
CA VAL A 291 23.47 -4.04 -0.50
C VAL A 291 23.03 -3.89 -1.96
N LEU A 292 21.71 -3.90 -2.13
CA LEU A 292 21.05 -3.85 -3.44
C LEU A 292 20.57 -2.43 -3.77
N ASN A 293 20.82 -1.98 -4.99
CA ASN A 293 20.11 -0.83 -5.56
C ASN A 293 19.22 -1.28 -6.73
N PRO A 294 17.90 -1.39 -6.53
CA PRO A 294 16.96 -1.79 -7.58
C PRO A 294 16.49 -0.63 -8.48
N THR A 295 17.13 0.54 -8.39
CA THR A 295 16.76 1.71 -9.19
C THR A 295 17.75 1.95 -10.32
N GLU A 296 17.32 2.62 -11.38
CA GLU A 296 18.15 2.96 -12.54
C GLU A 296 19.06 4.18 -12.28
N GLN A 297 19.17 4.64 -11.04
CA GLN A 297 19.89 5.84 -10.64
C GLN A 297 20.98 5.52 -9.61
N LEU A 298 22.08 6.27 -9.65
CA LEU A 298 23.08 6.25 -8.59
C LEU A 298 22.42 6.75 -7.30
N ARG A 299 22.61 6.02 -6.20
CA ARG A 299 22.03 6.37 -4.90
C ARG A 299 23.09 6.38 -3.82
N THR A 300 23.22 7.50 -3.13
CA THR A 300 23.94 7.57 -1.86
C THR A 300 22.93 7.35 -0.73
N SER A 301 23.15 6.34 0.09
CA SER A 301 22.25 5.99 1.19
C SER A 301 23.03 5.65 2.45
N VAL A 302 22.46 5.98 3.61
CA VAL A 302 22.92 5.39 4.88
C VAL A 302 22.36 3.98 4.97
N ILE A 303 23.25 3.02 5.20
CA ILE A 303 22.93 1.62 5.46
C ILE A 303 23.12 1.40 6.96
N THR A 304 22.10 0.86 7.62
CA THR A 304 22.10 0.63 9.07
C THR A 304 21.81 -0.83 9.36
N LEU A 305 22.60 -1.42 10.24
CA LEU A 305 22.51 -2.81 10.66
C LEU A 305 22.54 -2.91 12.18
N VAL A 306 21.75 -3.82 12.74
CA VAL A 306 21.92 -4.21 14.16
C VAL A 306 23.08 -5.19 14.24
N VAL A 307 23.98 -4.92 15.18
CA VAL A 307 25.19 -5.68 15.47
C VAL A 307 25.23 -6.02 16.97
N ASP A 308 25.83 -7.14 17.30
CA ASP A 308 25.98 -7.66 18.67
C ASP A 308 27.20 -7.05 19.41
N SER A 309 28.14 -6.44 18.70
CA SER A 309 29.29 -5.74 19.26
C SER A 309 29.35 -4.27 18.79
N PRO A 310 29.59 -3.31 19.71
CA PRO A 310 29.81 -1.91 19.33
C PRO A 310 31.17 -1.67 18.67
N ASP A 311 32.07 -2.65 18.69
CA ASP A 311 33.39 -2.56 18.08
C ASP A 311 33.39 -3.29 16.73
N ALA A 312 32.77 -2.64 15.75
CA ALA A 312 32.66 -3.12 14.38
C ALA A 312 33.13 -2.07 13.38
N ARG A 313 33.73 -2.52 12.28
CA ARG A 313 34.09 -1.69 11.11
C ARG A 313 33.58 -2.32 9.84
N VAL A 314 33.37 -1.49 8.82
CA VAL A 314 32.92 -1.92 7.49
C VAL A 314 34.03 -1.63 6.48
N VAL A 315 34.30 -2.59 5.59
CA VAL A 315 35.19 -2.40 4.44
C VAL A 315 34.44 -2.75 3.16
N ASP A 316 34.69 -2.00 2.08
CA ASP A 316 34.20 -2.35 0.75
C ASP A 316 34.94 -3.61 0.25
N ALA A 317 34.20 -4.62 -0.19
CA ALA A 317 34.79 -5.92 -0.52
C ALA A 317 35.64 -5.89 -1.80
N ALA A 318 35.30 -5.02 -2.76
CA ALA A 318 35.98 -4.93 -4.04
C ALA A 318 37.30 -4.15 -3.95
N SER A 319 37.29 -3.00 -3.27
CA SER A 319 38.44 -2.11 -3.15
C SER A 319 39.26 -2.32 -1.87
N GLY A 320 38.73 -3.02 -0.87
CA GLY A 320 39.31 -3.13 0.46
C GLY A 320 39.26 -1.83 1.28
N ARG A 321 38.60 -0.79 0.76
CA ARG A 321 38.58 0.55 1.37
C ARG A 321 37.76 0.53 2.67
N PRO A 322 38.31 1.01 3.80
CA PRO A 322 37.52 1.22 5.01
C PRO A 322 36.41 2.25 4.81
N MET A 323 35.21 1.95 5.30
CA MET A 323 34.07 2.85 5.28
C MET A 323 34.01 3.66 6.57
N ALA A 324 33.63 4.93 6.47
CA ALA A 324 33.29 5.71 7.66
C ALA A 324 32.02 5.14 8.30
N VAL A 325 32.07 4.89 9.61
CA VAL A 325 30.98 4.27 10.36
C VAL A 325 30.53 5.15 11.53
N GLN A 326 29.29 4.95 11.96
CA GLN A 326 28.73 5.46 13.19
C GLN A 326 28.06 4.30 13.93
N VAL A 327 28.48 4.05 15.18
CA VAL A 327 27.85 3.06 16.05
C VAL A 327 26.91 3.77 17.03
N SER A 328 25.64 3.39 17.01
CA SER A 328 24.59 3.92 17.88
C SER A 328 24.06 2.82 18.82
N GLY A 329 23.69 3.14 20.05
CA GLY A 329 22.94 2.25 20.92
C GLY A 329 21.48 2.09 20.48
N VAL A 330 21.02 0.85 20.42
CA VAL A 330 19.62 0.44 20.24
C VAL A 330 19.06 0.12 21.62
N TRP A 331 18.03 0.86 22.02
CA TRP A 331 17.43 0.75 23.33
C TRP A 331 16.08 0.04 23.17
N ALA A 332 16.07 -1.29 23.28
CA ALA A 332 14.82 -2.06 23.31
C ALA A 332 14.18 -2.00 24.71
N GLU A 333 15.02 -2.12 25.74
CA GLU A 333 14.69 -2.01 27.17
C GLU A 333 15.90 -1.38 27.91
N PRO A 334 15.72 -0.82 29.13
CA PRO A 334 16.82 -0.21 29.90
C PRO A 334 18.03 -1.14 30.15
N SER A 335 17.82 -2.46 30.11
CA SER A 335 18.78 -3.50 30.48
C SER A 335 19.44 -4.23 29.29
N LYS A 336 18.97 -4.01 28.05
CA LYS A 336 19.47 -4.73 26.86
C LYS A 336 19.77 -3.74 25.74
N VAL A 337 21.04 -3.42 25.57
CA VAL A 337 21.53 -2.51 24.53
C VAL A 337 22.15 -3.33 23.41
N SER A 338 21.51 -3.33 22.23
CA SER A 338 22.16 -3.77 20.99
C SER A 338 22.88 -2.58 20.35
N ALA A 339 23.80 -2.80 19.43
CA ALA A 339 24.46 -1.73 18.70
C ALA A 339 23.93 -1.63 17.26
N GLU A 340 23.85 -0.43 16.74
CA GLU A 340 23.45 -0.09 15.37
C GLU A 340 24.65 0.46 14.63
N LEU A 341 25.18 -0.30 13.68
CA LEU A 341 26.28 0.11 12.82
C LEU A 341 25.71 0.77 11.56
N SER A 342 26.02 2.05 11.37
CA SER A 342 25.62 2.81 10.19
C SER A 342 26.82 3.22 9.36
N PHE A 343 26.71 3.17 8.05
CA PHE A 343 27.74 3.65 7.11
C PHE A 343 27.08 4.20 5.84
N VAL A 344 27.82 5.01 5.08
CA VAL A 344 27.35 5.61 3.84
C VAL A 344 27.77 4.72 2.68
N ALA A 345 26.82 4.32 1.85
CA ALA A 345 27.09 3.56 0.63
C ALA A 345 26.69 4.38 -0.60
N GLU A 346 27.59 4.45 -1.59
CA GLU A 346 27.26 4.88 -2.94
C GLU A 346 26.92 3.64 -3.76
N LEU A 347 25.70 3.60 -4.28
CA LEU A 347 25.14 2.42 -4.91
C LEU A 347 24.86 2.73 -6.38
N PRO A 348 25.64 2.18 -7.33
CA PRO A 348 25.38 2.36 -8.75
C PRO A 348 23.97 1.89 -9.16
N PRO A 349 23.43 2.36 -10.31
CA PRO A 349 22.20 1.84 -10.87
C PRO A 349 22.18 0.31 -10.95
N LEU A 350 21.05 -0.32 -10.56
CA LEU A 350 20.81 -1.76 -10.73
C LEU A 350 21.95 -2.67 -10.23
N SER A 351 22.52 -2.34 -9.06
CA SER A 351 23.76 -2.96 -8.58
C SER A 351 23.59 -3.82 -7.33
N LEU A 352 24.53 -4.76 -7.16
CA LEU A 352 24.79 -5.53 -5.95
C LEU A 352 26.18 -5.14 -5.44
N ASN A 353 26.25 -4.57 -4.25
CA ASN A 353 27.50 -4.11 -3.65
C ASN A 353 27.79 -4.95 -2.41
N VAL A 354 29.02 -5.44 -2.30
CA VAL A 354 29.42 -6.32 -1.20
C VAL A 354 30.31 -5.55 -0.25
N TYR A 355 29.97 -5.60 1.04
CA TYR A 355 30.73 -5.03 2.13
C TYR A 355 31.07 -6.13 3.13
N HIS A 356 32.17 -5.97 3.84
CA HIS A 356 32.55 -6.86 4.92
C HIS A 356 32.43 -6.13 6.26
N VAL A 357 31.61 -6.69 7.15
CA VAL A 357 31.49 -6.29 8.55
C VAL A 357 32.46 -7.15 9.35
N ILE A 358 33.42 -6.50 10.01
CA ILE A 358 34.49 -7.17 10.74
C ILE A 358 34.65 -6.53 12.12
N LYS A 359 35.14 -7.32 13.08
CA LYS A 359 35.46 -6.84 14.42
C LYS A 359 36.52 -5.75 14.36
N ALA A 360 36.32 -4.69 15.14
CA ALA A 360 37.27 -3.61 15.33
C ALA A 360 37.98 -3.77 16.69
N PRO A 361 39.18 -3.20 16.86
CA PRO A 361 39.79 -3.08 18.19
C PRO A 361 38.86 -2.39 19.17
N ALA A 362 38.87 -2.84 20.43
CA ALA A 362 38.00 -2.30 21.47
C ALA A 362 38.12 -0.78 21.58
N GLY A 363 37.00 -0.06 21.51
CA GLY A 363 36.93 1.40 21.62
C GLY A 363 37.36 2.18 20.37
N SER A 364 37.72 1.50 19.28
CA SER A 364 38.18 2.18 18.05
C SER A 364 37.05 2.62 17.11
N ALA A 365 35.85 2.06 17.25
CA ALA A 365 34.71 2.41 16.42
C ALA A 365 34.12 3.77 16.86
N PRO A 366 33.84 4.71 15.93
CA PRO A 366 33.18 5.98 16.25
C PRO A 366 31.77 5.78 16.83
N ARG A 367 31.63 6.01 18.14
CA ARG A 367 30.35 5.88 18.85
C ARG A 367 29.59 7.20 18.89
N ALA A 368 28.28 7.12 18.71
CA ALA A 368 27.41 8.26 18.88
C ALA A 368 27.37 8.70 20.36
N ARG A 369 27.19 10.01 20.57
CA ARG A 369 26.99 10.61 21.88
C ARG A 369 25.51 10.86 22.10
N TYR A 370 25.07 10.70 23.34
CA TYR A 370 23.66 10.82 23.70
C TYR A 370 23.46 12.00 24.64
N VAL A 371 22.33 12.68 24.52
CA VAL A 371 21.85 13.62 25.54
C VAL A 371 20.42 13.24 25.83
N VAL A 372 20.13 12.88 27.07
CA VAL A 372 18.77 12.51 27.49
C VAL A 372 18.21 13.65 28.32
N HIS A 373 17.07 14.18 27.90
CA HIS A 373 16.31 15.17 28.63
C HIS A 373 15.05 14.51 29.20
N ARG A 374 14.88 14.63 30.52
CA ARG A 374 13.69 14.24 31.26
C ARG A 374 13.28 15.42 32.16
N HIS A 375 11.99 15.69 32.29
CA HIS A 375 11.50 16.62 33.30
C HIS A 375 11.37 15.85 34.63
N GLY A 376 12.19 16.17 35.64
CA GLY A 376 12.28 15.46 36.94
C GLY A 376 13.71 14.99 37.29
N ASP A 377 13.89 14.39 38.48
CA ASP A 377 15.20 13.90 38.95
C ASP A 377 15.78 12.80 38.04
N PRO A 378 17.10 12.79 37.79
CA PRO A 378 17.73 11.92 36.81
C PRO A 378 17.81 10.47 37.31
N PRO A 379 17.36 9.47 36.54
CA PRO A 379 17.90 8.13 36.69
C PRO A 379 19.31 8.09 36.11
N THR A 380 20.24 7.48 36.83
CA THR A 380 21.59 7.22 36.35
C THR A 380 21.55 6.15 35.26
N ILE A 381 21.50 6.55 33.99
CA ILE A 381 21.69 5.61 32.87
C ILE A 381 23.19 5.30 32.80
N HIS A 382 23.60 4.25 33.48
CA HIS A 382 24.92 3.67 33.33
C HIS A 382 24.94 2.83 32.05
N SER A 383 25.66 3.29 31.03
CA SER A 383 26.13 2.42 29.96
C SER A 383 27.65 2.55 29.90
N GLU A 384 28.36 1.44 30.05
CA GLU A 384 29.84 1.38 30.04
C GLU A 384 30.45 1.85 28.70
N HIS A 385 29.63 2.14 27.68
CA HIS A 385 30.07 2.30 26.30
C HIS A 385 29.70 3.63 25.63
N PHE A 386 28.82 4.45 26.21
CA PHE A 386 28.32 5.68 25.58
C PHE A 386 28.39 6.89 26.53
N GLN A 387 28.81 8.05 26.00
CA GLN A 387 28.93 9.29 26.77
C GLN A 387 27.65 10.15 26.69
N VAL A 388 27.21 10.66 27.86
CA VAL A 388 26.04 11.54 28.00
C VAL A 388 26.44 12.93 28.53
N SER A 389 26.05 14.02 27.85
CA SER A 389 26.45 15.40 28.23
C SER A 389 25.39 16.46 27.88
N ARG A 390 25.47 17.69 28.41
CA ARG A 390 24.57 18.83 28.10
C ARG A 390 25.23 19.77 27.07
N LEU A 391 24.46 20.40 26.18
CA LEU A 391 25.01 21.27 25.11
C LEU A 391 24.35 22.65 25.01
N GLN A 392 25.18 23.68 24.85
CA GLN A 392 24.89 25.00 24.26
C GLN A 392 25.21 24.97 22.75
N GLY A 393 24.43 25.66 21.93
CA GLY A 393 24.59 25.69 20.47
C GLY A 393 25.13 27.02 19.95
N PRO A 394 25.84 27.05 18.81
CA PRO A 394 26.21 28.28 18.12
C PRO A 394 25.12 28.78 17.17
N GLU A 395 25.06 30.11 17.04
CA GLU A 395 24.33 30.88 16.03
C GLU A 395 25.13 30.87 14.72
N ASP A 396 24.53 30.47 13.59
CA ASP A 396 24.23 31.40 12.48
C ASP A 396 23.58 30.68 11.27
N GLY A 397 22.84 31.43 10.45
CA GLY A 397 22.43 31.04 9.08
C GLY A 397 20.94 30.67 8.90
N ARG A 398 20.17 31.59 8.28
CA ARG A 398 18.75 31.48 7.86
C ARG A 398 17.96 30.29 8.42
N VAL A 399 17.45 30.47 9.63
CA VAL A 399 16.50 29.56 10.26
C VAL A 399 15.15 29.63 9.56
N ARG A 400 14.70 28.52 8.96
CA ARG A 400 13.28 28.32 8.65
C ARG A 400 12.64 27.59 9.81
N GLN A 401 11.72 28.27 10.50
CA GLN A 401 11.01 27.66 11.61
C GLN A 401 9.99 26.66 11.07
N VAL A 402 10.24 25.38 11.30
CA VAL A 402 9.28 24.29 11.05
C VAL A 402 8.85 23.77 12.41
N GLN A 403 7.54 23.79 12.67
CA GLN A 403 6.96 23.27 13.90
C GLN A 403 6.20 21.98 13.57
N VAL A 404 6.44 20.94 14.36
CA VAL A 404 5.70 19.69 14.31
C VAL A 404 4.83 19.63 15.55
N HIS A 405 3.52 19.56 15.35
CA HIS A 405 2.52 19.38 16.39
C HIS A 405 1.81 18.05 16.20
N PHE A 406 1.53 17.37 17.31
CA PHE A 406 0.71 16.16 17.29
C PHE A 406 -0.67 16.49 17.81
N LEU A 407 -1.68 16.17 17.02
CA LEU A 407 -3.08 16.38 17.36
C LEU A 407 -3.84 15.07 17.14
N TRP A 408 -4.99 14.96 17.77
CA TRP A 408 -5.92 13.86 17.57
C TRP A 408 -7.33 14.39 17.42
N TYR A 409 -8.20 13.61 16.78
CA TYR A 409 -9.60 13.92 16.62
C TYR A 409 -10.43 12.88 17.38
N GLY A 410 -11.38 13.35 18.17
CA GLY A 410 -12.46 12.51 18.70
C GLY A 410 -13.50 12.18 17.62
N THR A 411 -14.47 11.35 17.96
CA THR A 411 -15.66 11.08 17.14
C THR A 411 -16.88 11.78 17.72
N ARG A 412 -17.93 11.95 16.92
CA ARG A 412 -19.23 12.49 17.38
C ARG A 412 -19.84 11.65 18.49
N THR A 413 -20.46 12.30 19.47
CA THR A 413 -21.11 11.64 20.62
C THR A 413 -22.52 11.15 20.29
N SER A 414 -23.21 11.80 19.35
CA SER A 414 -24.55 11.44 18.85
C SER A 414 -24.57 11.40 17.32
N GLY A 415 -25.60 10.75 16.75
CA GLY A 415 -25.75 10.61 15.30
C GLY A 415 -24.72 9.65 14.66
N ASP A 416 -24.44 9.89 13.38
CA ASP A 416 -23.46 9.15 12.59
C ASP A 416 -22.03 9.39 13.10
N ARG A 417 -21.21 8.34 13.13
CA ARG A 417 -19.88 8.35 13.77
C ARG A 417 -18.76 7.96 12.81
N SER A 418 -17.54 8.39 13.13
CA SER A 418 -16.34 7.91 12.45
C SER A 418 -16.25 6.39 12.51
N GLY A 419 -15.71 5.79 11.44
CA GLY A 419 -15.50 4.36 11.30
C GLY A 419 -14.39 4.06 10.30
N ALA A 420 -14.34 2.82 9.78
CA ALA A 420 -13.30 2.44 8.83
C ALA A 420 -13.34 3.27 7.53
N TYR A 421 -14.54 3.64 7.06
CA TYR A 421 -14.77 4.45 5.87
C TYR A 421 -14.82 5.95 6.18
N LEU A 422 -15.67 6.33 7.13
CA LEU A 422 -16.04 7.72 7.39
C LEU A 422 -15.11 8.38 8.41
N PHE A 423 -14.72 9.62 8.14
CA PHE A 423 -14.07 10.48 9.13
C PHE A 423 -15.03 11.63 9.49
N LEU A 424 -15.71 11.46 10.63
CA LEU A 424 -16.67 12.39 11.20
C LEU A 424 -16.13 12.85 12.56
N PRO A 425 -15.26 13.89 12.58
CA PRO A 425 -14.66 14.37 13.81
C PRO A 425 -15.71 14.94 14.76
N GLY A 426 -15.44 14.85 16.07
CA GLY A 426 -16.25 15.50 17.10
C GLY A 426 -16.21 17.03 17.00
N GLU A 427 -17.19 17.69 17.60
CA GLU A 427 -17.36 19.16 17.55
C GLU A 427 -16.19 19.93 18.17
N GLU A 428 -15.45 19.31 19.09
CA GLU A 428 -14.26 19.91 19.72
C GLU A 428 -13.09 20.10 18.74
N GLY A 429 -13.17 19.51 17.53
CA GLY A 429 -12.14 19.63 16.51
C GLY A 429 -10.84 18.89 16.87
N PRO A 430 -9.71 19.27 16.25
CA PRO A 430 -8.42 18.69 16.57
C PRO A 430 -7.97 19.13 17.96
N GLN A 431 -7.63 18.17 18.81
CA GLN A 431 -7.09 18.41 20.14
C GLN A 431 -5.60 18.15 20.17
N ALA A 432 -4.84 19.02 20.82
CA ALA A 432 -3.42 18.81 21.02
C ALA A 432 -3.19 17.51 21.80
N TYR A 433 -2.21 16.73 21.37
CA TYR A 433 -1.78 15.56 22.11
C TYR A 433 -1.21 16.01 23.47
N SER A 434 -1.86 15.59 24.55
CA SER A 434 -1.40 15.83 25.92
C SER A 434 -1.17 14.51 26.63
N SER A 435 -0.08 14.41 27.38
CA SER A 435 0.15 13.33 28.35
C SER A 435 0.46 13.93 29.71
N SER A 436 0.07 13.22 30.78
CA SER A 436 0.49 13.52 32.15
C SER A 436 1.99 13.36 32.33
N GLU A 437 2.64 12.54 31.50
CA GLU A 437 4.08 12.33 31.52
C GLU A 437 4.76 13.12 30.39
N PRO A 438 5.75 13.96 30.70
CA PRO A 438 6.53 14.63 29.66
C PRO A 438 7.31 13.59 28.85
N PRO A 439 7.45 13.77 27.52
CA PRO A 439 8.15 12.81 26.70
C PRO A 439 9.62 12.70 27.10
N LEU A 440 10.16 11.48 27.00
CA LEU A 440 11.60 11.29 27.06
C LEU A 440 12.21 11.79 25.75
N ILE A 441 13.12 12.77 25.83
CA ILE A 441 13.81 13.28 24.65
C ILE A 441 15.24 12.76 24.66
N ARG A 442 15.62 12.07 23.58
CA ARG A 442 16.98 11.60 23.34
C ARG A 442 17.55 12.32 22.11
N VAL A 443 18.66 13.00 22.30
CA VAL A 443 19.44 13.60 21.21
C VAL A 443 20.65 12.71 20.96
N THR A 444 20.74 12.16 19.76
CA THR A 444 21.91 11.39 19.31
C THR A 444 22.76 12.27 18.42
N ARG A 445 24.07 12.31 18.66
CA ARG A 445 25.04 13.00 17.78
C ARG A 445 26.11 12.03 17.34
N GLY A 446 26.28 11.86 16.04
CA GLY A 446 27.36 11.07 15.50
C GLY A 446 27.91 11.64 14.19
N PRO A 447 28.96 11.02 13.64
CA PRO A 447 29.64 11.56 12.46
C PRO A 447 28.82 11.47 11.16
N ILE A 448 27.89 10.51 11.03
CA ILE A 448 27.08 10.29 9.83
C ILE A 448 25.72 10.97 9.93
N PHE A 449 25.11 10.94 11.10
CA PHE A 449 23.83 11.63 11.35
C PHE A 449 23.71 12.02 12.82
N SER A 450 22.83 12.99 13.04
CA SER A 450 22.29 13.32 14.36
C SER A 450 20.77 13.14 14.35
N ASP A 451 20.18 12.77 15.47
CA ASP A 451 18.73 12.71 15.61
C ASP A 451 18.21 13.23 16.95
N ILE A 452 16.94 13.60 16.94
CA ILE A 452 16.15 13.89 18.11
C ILE A 452 14.98 12.91 18.11
N THR A 453 14.99 11.98 19.07
CA THR A 453 13.89 11.05 19.34
C THR A 453 13.10 11.55 20.54
N SER A 454 11.82 11.79 20.36
CA SER A 454 10.85 12.08 21.42
C SER A 454 9.98 10.84 21.62
N CYS A 455 10.06 10.21 22.78
CA CYS A 455 9.24 9.07 23.15
C CYS A 455 8.05 9.55 23.98
N PHE A 456 6.87 9.55 23.36
CA PHE A 456 5.59 9.78 24.04
C PHE A 456 4.99 8.44 24.45
N PRO A 457 4.00 8.41 25.35
CA PRO A 457 3.35 7.17 25.76
C PRO A 457 2.78 6.33 24.61
N HIS A 458 2.20 6.97 23.59
CA HIS A 458 1.50 6.26 22.51
C HIS A 458 2.30 6.17 21.21
N PHE A 459 3.35 6.98 21.06
CA PHE A 459 4.15 7.00 19.84
C PHE A 459 5.57 7.50 20.09
N THR A 460 6.48 7.07 19.21
CA THR A 460 7.84 7.61 19.15
C THR A 460 8.01 8.42 17.89
N HIS A 461 8.48 9.66 18.03
CA HIS A 461 8.78 10.55 16.92
C HIS A 461 10.29 10.77 16.82
N THR A 462 10.89 10.48 15.67
CA THR A 462 12.31 10.75 15.43
C THR A 462 12.49 11.68 14.24
N VAL A 463 13.25 12.75 14.46
CA VAL A 463 13.76 13.64 13.41
C VAL A 463 15.25 13.36 13.26
N ARG A 464 15.67 12.90 12.09
CA ARG A 464 17.07 12.58 11.80
C ARG A 464 17.63 13.49 10.72
N LEU A 465 18.78 14.08 11.01
CA LEU A 465 19.58 14.92 10.12
C LEU A 465 20.82 14.15 9.68
N TYR A 466 20.95 13.88 8.38
CA TYR A 466 22.13 13.23 7.83
C TYR A 466 23.21 14.26 7.50
N HIS A 467 24.44 14.01 7.97
CA HIS A 467 25.62 14.84 7.74
C HIS A 467 26.30 14.51 6.40
N LEU A 468 25.49 14.43 5.35
CA LEU A 468 25.94 14.03 4.02
C LEU A 468 25.85 15.22 3.08
N ASP A 469 26.97 15.51 2.41
CA ASP A 469 26.99 16.48 1.33
C ASP A 469 26.17 15.94 0.16
N GLY A 470 24.98 16.51 -0.07
CA GLY A 470 24.25 16.35 -1.33
C GLY A 470 23.30 15.16 -1.45
N ILE A 471 22.63 14.70 -0.39
CA ILE A 471 21.46 13.83 -0.58
C ILE A 471 20.38 14.61 -1.36
N ARG A 472 20.24 14.27 -2.64
CA ARG A 472 19.13 14.72 -3.50
C ARG A 472 17.87 13.97 -3.09
N VAL A 473 17.11 14.52 -2.16
CA VAL A 473 15.66 14.29 -2.14
C VAL A 473 15.06 15.35 -3.06
N SER A 474 14.46 14.92 -4.17
CA SER A 474 13.70 15.77 -5.10
C SER A 474 14.40 17.04 -5.65
N GLY A 475 15.64 16.92 -6.15
CA GLY A 475 16.16 17.93 -7.09
C GLY A 475 16.72 19.24 -6.51
N GLN A 476 16.96 19.36 -5.20
CA GLN A 476 17.75 20.46 -4.62
C GLN A 476 18.90 19.92 -3.75
N LYS A 477 20.06 20.59 -3.78
CA LYS A 477 21.20 20.31 -2.88
C LYS A 477 20.78 20.74 -1.46
N GLY A 478 20.74 19.81 -0.50
CA GLY A 478 20.49 20.12 0.90
C GLY A 478 20.63 18.90 1.81
N THR A 479 20.83 19.14 3.10
CA THR A 479 20.73 18.15 4.18
C THR A 479 19.37 17.44 4.13
N SER A 480 19.36 16.10 4.06
CA SER A 480 18.11 15.35 4.09
C SER A 480 17.62 15.16 5.53
N CYS A 481 16.34 15.47 5.76
CA CYS A 481 15.63 15.20 7.02
C CYS A 481 14.69 14.02 6.81
N SER A 482 14.77 12.99 7.67
CA SER A 482 13.77 11.92 7.71
C SER A 482 12.97 12.01 9.00
N VAL A 483 11.65 12.00 8.87
CA VAL A 483 10.70 11.94 9.99
C VAL A 483 10.06 10.56 10.00
N SER A 484 10.16 9.87 11.13
CA SER A 484 9.48 8.58 11.35
C SER A 484 8.68 8.63 12.64
N GLY A 485 7.41 8.24 12.55
CA GLY A 485 6.52 8.00 13.68
C GLY A 485 6.11 6.53 13.73
N PHE A 486 6.26 5.90 14.89
CA PHE A 486 5.67 4.58 15.17
C PHE A 486 4.69 4.76 16.31
N SER A 487 3.41 4.40 16.12
CA SER A 487 2.51 4.17 17.25
C SER A 487 2.79 2.77 17.79
N GLN A 488 2.84 2.63 19.11
CA GLN A 488 2.85 1.31 19.74
C GLN A 488 1.49 0.64 19.61
#